data_AF-A0A846DWP8-F1
#
_entry.id   AF-A0A846DWP8-F1
#
_cell.length_a   1.000
_cell.length_b   1.000
_cell.length_c   1.000
_cell.angle_alpha   90.00
_cell.angle_beta   90.00
_cell.angle_gamma   90.00
#
_symmetry.space_group_name_H-M   'P 1'
#
loop_
_entity.id
_entity.type
_entity.pdbx_description
1 polymer ?
#
loop_
_entity_poly.entity_id
_entity_poly.type
_entity_poly.pdbx_seq_one_letter_code
_entity_poly.pdbx_strand_id
1 'polypeptide(L)'
;MKLSPLEKVTQLLERWNAEELKQLQSWLSVRIEQLESLAQEIELPPVKSGRVALSVHRFNSIVYRLEKVRCGKENCHRCPHGPYWYGYQRSNGKVVSFYVGKKLPENLM
;
A
#
# COMPACT_ATOMS: atom_id res chain seq x y z
N MET A 1 -16.42 -11.67 -22.12
CA MET A 1 -15.78 -11.39 -20.81
C MET A 1 -15.44 -9.91 -20.73
N LYS A 2 -15.51 -9.28 -19.54
CA LYS A 2 -15.06 -7.90 -19.38
C LYS A 2 -13.53 -7.90 -19.26
N LEU A 3 -12.85 -7.09 -20.08
CA LEU A 3 -11.41 -6.90 -20.00
C LEU A 3 -11.03 -6.27 -18.65
N SER A 4 -9.97 -6.75 -18.04
CA SER A 4 -9.28 -6.14 -16.91
C SER A 4 -8.73 -4.76 -17.27
N PRO A 5 -8.41 -3.91 -16.28
CA PRO A 5 -7.79 -2.62 -16.53
C PRO A 5 -6.49 -2.73 -17.34
N LEU A 6 -5.66 -3.74 -17.04
CA LEU A 6 -4.38 -3.94 -17.73
C LEU A 6 -4.60 -4.32 -19.20
N GLU A 7 -5.50 -5.26 -19.47
CA GLU A 7 -5.82 -5.67 -20.85
C GLU A 7 -6.34 -4.51 -21.71
N LYS A 8 -7.14 -3.61 -21.12
CA LYS A 8 -7.62 -2.39 -21.82
C LYS A 8 -6.47 -1.46 -22.19
N VAL A 9 -5.51 -1.28 -21.28
CA VAL A 9 -4.33 -0.45 -21.55
C VAL A 9 -3.47 -1.10 -22.63
N THR A 10 -3.24 -2.41 -22.56
CA THR A 10 -2.44 -3.13 -23.57
C THR A 10 -3.02 -2.96 -24.98
N GLN A 11 -4.33 -3.13 -25.15
CA GLN A 11 -4.98 -2.90 -26.46
C GLN A 11 -4.84 -1.46 -26.98
N LEU A 12 -4.79 -0.47 -26.09
CA LEU A 12 -4.54 0.92 -26.48
C LEU A 12 -3.10 1.10 -26.99
N LEU A 13 -2.14 0.49 -26.29
CA LEU A 13 -0.71 0.58 -26.59
C LEU A 13 -0.32 -0.15 -27.88
N GLU A 14 -1.08 -1.16 -28.32
CA GLU A 14 -0.86 -1.84 -29.60
C GLU A 14 -0.93 -0.90 -30.82
N ARG A 15 -1.58 0.25 -30.68
CA ARG A 15 -1.70 1.25 -31.76
C ARG A 15 -0.54 2.25 -31.80
N TRP A 16 0.32 2.23 -30.79
CA TRP A 16 1.41 3.18 -30.63
C TRP A 16 2.65 2.69 -31.38
N ASN A 17 3.45 3.62 -31.90
CA ASN A 17 4.72 3.31 -32.54
C ASN A 17 5.85 3.14 -31.51
N ALA A 18 7.00 2.65 -31.97
CA ALA A 18 8.14 2.35 -31.10
C ALA A 18 8.68 3.57 -30.32
N GLU A 19 8.57 4.78 -30.87
CA GLU A 19 9.05 6.00 -30.20
C GLU A 19 8.10 6.43 -29.08
N GLU A 20 6.79 6.37 -29.33
CA GLU A 20 5.75 6.64 -28.33
C GLU A 20 5.85 5.63 -27.16
N LEU A 21 6.12 4.36 -27.45
CA LEU A 21 6.31 3.33 -26.43
C LEU A 21 7.58 3.56 -25.60
N LYS A 22 8.68 4.04 -26.19
CA LYS A 22 9.89 4.42 -25.44
C LYS A 22 9.65 5.61 -24.52
N GLN A 23 8.90 6.61 -24.99
CA GLN A 23 8.51 7.75 -24.15
C GLN A 23 7.68 7.30 -22.95
N LEU A 24 6.71 6.42 -23.18
CA LEU A 24 5.93 5.81 -22.09
C LEU A 24 6.81 5.01 -21.14
N GLN A 25 7.75 4.20 -21.64
CA GLN A 25 8.68 3.43 -20.81
C GLN A 25 9.53 4.35 -19.91
N SER A 26 10.06 5.44 -20.47
CA SER A 26 10.82 6.43 -19.71
C SER A 26 9.96 7.05 -18.60
N TRP A 27 8.74 7.49 -18.95
CA TRP A 27 7.80 8.04 -17.98
C TRP A 27 7.42 7.05 -16.88
N LEU A 28 7.13 5.79 -17.24
CA LEU A 28 6.79 4.73 -16.28
C LEU A 28 7.94 4.48 -15.32
N SER A 29 9.17 4.45 -15.81
CA SER A 29 10.37 4.23 -14.98
C SER A 29 10.49 5.32 -13.92
N VAL A 30 10.40 6.60 -14.33
CA VAL A 30 10.41 7.75 -13.40
C VAL A 30 9.23 7.68 -12.43
N ARG A 31 8.05 7.31 -12.90
CA ARG A 31 6.86 7.26 -12.05
C ARG A 31 6.95 6.16 -10.98
N ILE A 32 7.47 4.99 -11.34
CA ILE A 32 7.71 3.88 -10.40
C ILE A 32 8.68 4.33 -9.32
N GLU A 33 9.83 4.89 -9.72
CA GLU A 33 10.85 5.37 -8.78
C GLU A 33 10.28 6.43 -7.82
N GLN A 34 9.51 7.39 -8.32
CA GLN A 34 8.81 8.38 -7.49
C GLN A 34 7.88 7.73 -6.46
N LEU A 35 7.09 6.74 -6.88
CA LEU A 35 6.15 6.06 -5.99
C LEU A 35 6.90 5.27 -4.90
N GLU A 36 7.97 4.59 -5.25
CA GLU A 36 8.81 3.83 -4.32
C GLU A 36 9.54 4.76 -3.33
N SER A 37 10.09 5.88 -3.81
CA SER A 37 10.73 6.91 -2.98
C SER A 37 9.73 7.50 -1.97
N LEU A 38 8.52 7.86 -2.39
CA LEU A 38 7.46 8.33 -1.50
C LEU A 38 7.11 7.28 -0.44
N ALA A 39 7.13 5.99 -0.80
CA ALA A 39 6.95 4.90 0.17
C ALA A 39 8.06 4.92 1.22
N GLN A 40 9.32 5.02 0.80
CA GLN A 40 10.49 4.92 1.67
C GLN A 40 10.55 6.06 2.69
N GLU A 41 10.19 7.28 2.28
CA GLU A 41 10.18 8.48 3.14
C GLU A 41 9.10 8.47 4.23
N ILE A 42 8.11 7.57 4.14
CA ILE A 42 7.12 7.43 5.20
C ILE A 42 7.82 6.77 6.40
N GLU A 43 8.17 7.63 7.36
CA GLU A 43 8.45 7.23 8.74
C GLU A 43 7.16 6.77 9.40
N LEU A 44 7.13 5.48 9.75
CA LEU A 44 5.99 4.91 10.45
C LEU A 44 5.91 5.50 11.86
N PRO A 45 4.72 5.95 12.31
CA PRO A 45 4.57 6.38 13.69
C PRO A 45 4.86 5.20 14.62
N PRO A 46 5.35 5.48 15.85
CA PRO A 46 5.58 4.45 16.84
C PRO A 46 4.30 3.63 17.04
N VAL A 47 4.49 2.34 17.29
CA VAL A 47 3.36 1.45 17.54
C VAL A 47 2.63 1.95 18.79
N LYS A 48 1.34 2.29 18.64
CA LYS A 48 0.52 2.81 19.74
C LYS A 48 0.46 1.79 20.88
N SER A 49 0.37 2.27 22.12
CA SER A 49 0.21 1.41 23.30
C SER A 49 -0.94 0.42 23.10
N GLY A 50 -0.70 -0.85 23.45
CA GLY A 50 -1.65 -1.94 23.22
C GLY A 50 -1.66 -2.49 21.78
N ARG A 51 -0.74 -2.06 20.91
CA ARG A 51 -0.52 -2.67 19.59
C ARG A 51 0.84 -3.33 19.49
N VAL A 52 0.96 -4.29 18.58
CA VAL A 52 2.22 -4.98 18.24
C VAL A 52 2.35 -5.06 16.73
N ALA A 53 3.40 -4.48 16.15
CA ALA A 53 3.71 -4.62 14.73
C ALA A 53 4.43 -5.95 14.47
N LEU A 54 3.99 -6.66 13.43
CA LEU A 54 4.51 -7.98 13.07
C LEU A 54 5.30 -7.95 11.75
N SER A 55 4.84 -7.17 10.77
CA SER A 55 5.50 -7.03 9.48
C SER A 55 5.18 -5.68 8.84
N VAL A 56 6.04 -5.27 7.92
CA VAL A 56 5.89 -4.06 7.11
C VAL A 56 6.07 -4.43 5.65
N HIS A 57 5.20 -3.90 4.80
CA HIS A 57 5.26 -4.01 3.35
C HIS A 57 5.11 -2.62 2.74
N ARG A 58 5.88 -2.26 1.71
CA ARG A 58 5.81 -0.94 1.06
C ARG A 58 5.37 -1.15 -0.36
N PHE A 59 4.30 -0.47 -0.76
CA PHE A 59 3.77 -0.55 -2.11
C PHE A 59 3.21 0.80 -2.54
N ASN A 60 3.68 1.29 -3.69
CA ASN A 60 3.48 2.67 -4.14
C ASN A 60 3.81 3.67 -3.01
N SER A 61 3.12 4.80 -2.92
CA SER A 61 3.31 5.79 -1.85
C SER A 61 2.68 5.39 -0.49
N ILE A 62 2.53 4.09 -0.20
CA ILE A 62 1.85 3.58 0.99
C ILE A 62 2.72 2.54 1.69
N VAL A 63 2.79 2.64 3.02
CA VAL A 63 3.41 1.63 3.88
C VAL A 63 2.33 0.85 4.60
N TYR A 64 2.29 -0.45 4.41
CA TYR A 64 1.38 -1.37 5.08
C TYR A 64 2.07 -1.99 6.28
N ARG A 65 1.39 -2.02 7.43
CA ARG A 65 1.88 -2.66 8.65
C ARG A 65 0.85 -3.63 9.19
N LEU A 66 1.30 -4.85 9.48
CA LEU A 66 0.49 -5.88 10.11
C LEU A 66 0.57 -5.71 11.63
N GLU A 67 -0.58 -5.49 12.28
CA GLU A 67 -0.64 -5.17 13.71
C GLU A 67 -1.64 -6.05 14.47
N LYS A 68 -1.26 -6.49 15.67
CA LYS A 68 -2.22 -6.96 16.69
C LYS A 68 -2.67 -5.79 17.57
N VAL A 69 -3.92 -5.77 18.02
CA VAL A 69 -4.51 -4.62 18.75
C VAL A 69 -5.29 -5.07 19.99
N ARG A 70 -5.04 -4.46 21.14
CA ARG A 70 -5.88 -4.58 22.34
C ARG A 70 -7.12 -3.69 22.21
N CYS A 71 -8.31 -4.22 22.46
CA CYS A 71 -9.57 -3.47 22.32
C CYS A 71 -9.92 -2.57 23.52
N GLY A 72 -9.17 -2.66 24.63
CA GLY A 72 -9.41 -1.85 25.82
C GLY A 72 -10.61 -2.26 26.68
N LYS A 73 -11.36 -3.31 26.31
CA LYS A 73 -12.45 -3.84 27.14
C LYS A 73 -11.87 -4.64 28.32
N GLU A 74 -12.29 -4.29 29.54
CA GLU A 74 -11.80 -4.91 30.79
C GLU A 74 -11.93 -6.44 30.80
N ASN A 75 -13.05 -6.97 30.27
CA ASN A 75 -13.34 -8.40 30.26
C ASN A 75 -12.98 -9.10 28.93
N CYS A 76 -12.05 -8.56 28.15
CA CYS A 76 -11.62 -9.19 26.90
C CYS A 76 -10.48 -10.19 27.11
N HIS A 77 -10.82 -11.47 27.22
CA HIS A 77 -9.83 -12.55 27.33
C HIS A 77 -9.22 -12.99 25.99
N ARG A 78 -9.70 -12.42 24.86
CA ARG A 78 -9.26 -12.76 23.49
C ARG A 78 -8.28 -11.74 22.90
N CYS A 79 -7.87 -10.75 23.69
CA CYS A 79 -6.86 -9.78 23.29
C CYS A 79 -5.45 -10.40 23.31
N PRO A 80 -4.52 -9.91 22.46
CA PRO A 80 -4.73 -8.90 21.44
C PRO A 80 -5.40 -9.47 20.17
N HIS A 81 -6.31 -8.70 19.57
CA HIS A 81 -7.01 -9.06 18.35
C HIS A 81 -6.13 -8.92 17.10
N GLY A 82 -6.58 -9.54 16.02
CA GLY A 82 -5.91 -9.52 14.72
C GLY A 82 -5.08 -10.78 14.47
N PRO A 83 -4.00 -10.69 13.69
CA PRO A 83 -3.43 -9.44 13.19
C PRO A 83 -4.27 -8.81 12.05
N TYR A 84 -4.16 -7.50 11.92
CA TYR A 84 -4.82 -6.70 10.89
C TYR A 84 -3.82 -5.81 10.15
N TRP A 85 -4.03 -5.65 8.86
CA TRP A 85 -3.30 -4.70 8.03
C TRP A 85 -3.85 -3.29 8.19
N TYR A 86 -2.92 -2.36 8.37
CA TYR A 86 -3.15 -0.91 8.31
C TYR A 86 -2.25 -0.33 7.23
N GLY A 87 -2.77 0.60 6.42
CA GLY A 87 -1.99 1.40 5.49
C GLY A 87 -1.63 2.75 6.10
N TYR A 88 -0.46 3.26 5.75
CA TYR A 88 0.09 4.54 6.20
C TYR A 88 0.54 5.34 4.98
N GLN A 89 0.08 6.58 4.86
CA GLN A 89 0.45 7.46 3.76
C GLN A 89 0.59 8.90 4.25
N ARG A 90 1.36 9.73 3.55
CA ARG A 90 1.38 11.19 3.80
C ARG A 90 0.15 11.85 3.17
N SER A 91 -0.52 12.69 3.94
CA SER A 91 -1.60 13.57 3.51
C SER A 91 -1.45 14.91 4.22
N ASN A 92 -1.35 16.01 3.47
CA ASN A 92 -1.17 17.37 4.00
C ASN A 92 -0.05 17.48 5.05
N GLY A 93 1.12 16.89 4.74
CA GLY A 93 2.29 16.91 5.63
C GLY A 93 2.21 16.00 6.86
N LYS A 94 1.13 15.23 7.04
CA LYS A 94 0.95 14.30 8.17
C LYS A 94 0.84 12.86 7.68
N VAL A 95 1.36 11.92 8.46
CA VAL A 95 1.12 10.49 8.20
C VAL A 95 -0.26 10.11 8.73
N VAL A 96 -1.14 9.67 7.83
CA VAL A 96 -2.48 9.19 8.17
C VAL A 96 -2.53 7.67 8.01
N SER A 97 -3.28 7.01 8.90
CA SER A 97 -3.46 5.56 8.88
C SER A 97 -4.88 5.20 8.46
N PHE A 98 -5.04 4.11 7.70
CA PHE A 98 -6.34 3.53 7.37
C PHE A 98 -6.34 2.00 7.59
N TYR A 99 -7.51 1.44 7.88
CA TYR A 99 -7.66 0.01 8.09
C TYR A 99 -7.85 -0.71 6.75
N VAL A 100 -7.13 -1.80 6.54
CA VAL A 100 -7.20 -2.62 5.32
C VAL A 100 -8.03 -3.89 5.56
N GLY A 101 -7.71 -4.65 6.60
CA GLY A 101 -8.38 -5.93 6.84
C GLY A 101 -7.47 -7.00 7.45
N LYS A 102 -7.96 -8.25 7.46
CA LYS A 102 -7.17 -9.42 7.92
C LYS A 102 -6.15 -9.92 6.89
N LYS A 103 -6.42 -9.68 5.61
CA LYS A 103 -5.56 -10.04 4.48
C LYS A 103 -5.16 -8.77 3.74
N LEU A 104 -3.92 -8.71 3.31
CA LEU A 104 -3.48 -7.69 2.36
C LEU A 104 -3.94 -8.17 0.97
N PRO A 105 -4.66 -7.34 0.19
CA PRO A 105 -5.00 -7.68 -1.20
C PRO A 105 -3.77 -8.11 -2.00
N GLU A 106 -3.91 -9.12 -2.86
CA GLU A 106 -2.78 -9.67 -3.63
C GLU A 106 -2.10 -8.65 -4.52
N ASN A 107 -2.85 -7.69 -5.06
CA ASN A 107 -2.30 -6.61 -5.87
C ASN A 107 -1.52 -5.55 -5.06
N LEU A 108 -1.40 -5.74 -3.74
CA LEU A 108 -0.65 -4.91 -2.80
C LEU A 108 0.41 -5.71 -2.03
N MET A 109 0.64 -6.99 -2.39
CA MET A 109 1.67 -7.86 -1.81
C MET A 109 2.97 -7.83 -2.61
#